data_AF-D8JA30-F1
#
_entry.id   AF-D8JA30-F1
#
_cell.length_a   1.000
_cell.length_b   1.000
_cell.length_c   1.000
_cell.angle_alpha   90.00
_cell.angle_beta   90.00
_cell.angle_gamma   90.00
#
_symmetry.space_group_name_H-M   'P 1'
#
loop_
_entity.id
_entity.type
_entity.pdbx_description
1 polymer ?
#
loop_
_entity_poly.entity_id
_entity_poly.type
_entity_poly.pdbx_seq_one_letter_code
_entity_poly.pdbx_strand_id
1 'polypeptide(L)' 'MNKRSLVASLVFLALAFVGVVHTVADFAYGTGLSGIGIPVVAVALVGLLVVNR' A
#
# COMPACT_ATOMS: atom_id res chain seq x y z
N MET A 1 17.94 -4.35 11.78
CA MET A 1 17.19 -4.18 10.52
C MET A 1 18.19 -4.30 9.37
N ASN A 2 18.04 -5.31 8.52
CA ASN A 2 18.99 -5.59 7.44
C ASN A 2 18.65 -4.76 6.18
N LYS A 3 19.63 -4.43 5.33
CA LYS A 3 19.41 -3.66 4.08
C LYS A 3 18.24 -4.19 3.23
N ARG A 4 18.08 -5.52 3.16
CA ARG A 4 16.97 -6.17 2.45
C ARG A 4 15.60 -5.88 3.06
N SER A 5 15.50 -5.86 4.38
CA SER A 5 14.26 -5.53 5.11
C SER A 5 13.90 -4.05 4.95
N LEU A 6 14.90 -3.15 4.96
CA LEU A 6 14.67 -1.72 4.66
C LEU A 6 14.08 -1.53 3.25
N VAL A 7 14.68 -2.17 2.24
CA VAL A 7 14.21 -2.07 0.85
C VAL A 7 12.79 -2.63 0.71
N ALA A 8 12.51 -3.79 1.32
CA ALA A 8 11.17 -4.38 1.30
C ALA A 8 10.14 -3.45 1.98
N SER A 9 10.47 -2.87 3.13
CA SER A 9 9.59 -1.91 3.82
C SER A 9 9.33 -0.65 2.98
N LEU A 10 10.32 -0.14 2.25
CA LEU A 10 10.13 0.99 1.33
C LEU A 10 9.22 0.63 0.16
N VAL A 11 9.34 -0.58 -0.40
CA VAL A 11 8.45 -1.06 -1.47
C VAL A 11 7.01 -1.19 -0.98
N PHE A 12 6.80 -1.80 0.18
CA PHE A 12 5.47 -1.90 0.77
C PHE A 12 4.89 -0.54 1.13
N LEU A 13 5.70 0.40 1.61
CA LEU A 13 5.26 1.77 1.86
C LEU A 13 4.82 2.48 0.57
N ALA A 14 5.57 2.32 -0.52
CA ALA A 14 5.20 2.87 -1.82
C ALA A 14 3.89 2.26 -2.34
N LEU A 15 3.71 0.94 -2.20
CA LEU A 15 2.46 0.26 -2.57
C LEU A 15 1.27 0.74 -1.75
N ALA A 16 1.44 0.92 -0.44
CA ALA A 16 0.40 1.47 0.43
C ALA A 16 0.02 2.90 -0.02
N PHE A 17 1.00 3.74 -0.35
CA PHE A 17 0.73 5.08 -0.88
C PHE A 17 -0.08 5.05 -2.18
N VAL A 18 0.30 4.19 -3.13
CA VAL A 18 -0.45 4.02 -4.39
C VAL A 18 -1.90 3.59 -4.11
N GLY A 19 -2.10 2.64 -3.21
CA GLY A 19 -3.44 2.19 -2.82
C GLY A 19 -4.29 3.32 -2.24
N VAL A 20 -3.72 4.16 -1.36
CA VAL A 20 -4.40 5.33 -0.80
C VAL A 20 -4.77 6.33 -1.90
N VAL A 21 -3.87 6.61 -2.85
CA VAL A 21 -4.17 7.50 -3.98
C VAL A 21 -5.33 6.97 -4.81
N HIS A 22 -5.42 5.67 -5.05
CA HIS A 22 -6.54 5.07 -5.78
C HIS A 22 -7.86 5.22 -5.03
N THR A 23 -7.85 5.03 -3.71
CA THR A 23 -9.05 5.22 -2.88
C THR A 23 -9.47 6.69 -2.81
N VAL A 24 -8.52 7.63 -2.70
CA VAL A 24 -8.80 9.08 -2.70
C VAL A 24 -9.30 9.55 -4.07
N ALA A 25 -8.69 9.07 -5.14
CA ALA A 25 -9.13 9.35 -6.50
C ALA A 25 -10.55 8.83 -6.73
N ASP A 26 -10.89 7.65 -6.20
CA ASP A 26 -12.25 7.15 -6.28
C ASP A 26 -13.24 8.00 -5.50
N PHE A 27 -12.87 8.42 -4.29
CA PHE A 27 -13.70 9.28 -3.47
C PHE A 27 -13.95 10.65 -4.13
N ALA A 28 -12.94 11.20 -4.82
CA ALA A 28 -13.03 12.51 -5.46
C ALA A 28 -13.73 12.47 -6.84
N TYR A 29 -13.57 11.39 -7.60
CA TYR A 29 -13.97 11.35 -9.01
C TYR A 29 -14.94 10.21 -9.37
N GLY A 30 -15.29 9.32 -8.44
CA GLY A 30 -16.27 8.24 -8.67
C GLY A 30 -15.81 7.19 -9.69
N THR A 31 -14.51 7.01 -9.85
CA THR A 31 -13.86 6.18 -10.89
C THR A 31 -14.02 4.66 -10.76
N GLY A 32 -14.49 4.15 -9.62
CA GLY A 32 -14.48 2.74 -9.24
C GLY A 32 -13.12 2.23 -8.72
N LEU A 33 -12.10 3.07 -8.59
CA LEU A 33 -10.73 2.66 -8.25
C LEU A 33 -10.57 2.16 -6.79
N SER A 34 -11.54 2.40 -5.90
CA SER A 34 -11.50 1.92 -4.52
C SER A 34 -11.46 0.39 -4.42
N GLY A 35 -12.06 -0.31 -5.40
CA GLY A 35 -12.01 -1.77 -5.49
C GLY A 35 -10.58 -2.33 -5.64
N ILE A 36 -9.63 -1.52 -6.12
CA ILE A 36 -8.21 -1.87 -6.22
C ILE A 36 -7.43 -1.22 -5.08
N GLY A 37 -7.72 0.04 -4.77
CA GLY A 37 -7.00 0.81 -3.75
C GLY A 37 -7.02 0.15 -2.36
N ILE A 38 -8.20 -0.24 -1.88
CA ILE A 38 -8.37 -0.85 -0.55
C ILE A 38 -7.56 -2.16 -0.41
N PRO A 39 -7.70 -3.16 -1.31
CA PRO A 39 -6.90 -4.38 -1.19
C PRO A 39 -5.40 -4.14 -1.31
N VAL A 40 -4.96 -3.20 -2.16
CA VAL A 40 -3.53 -2.85 -2.28
C VAL A 40 -2.99 -2.28 -0.97
N VAL A 41 -3.71 -1.36 -0.32
CA VAL A 41 -3.33 -0.84 1.01
C VAL A 41 -3.27 -1.97 2.03
N ALA A 42 -4.28 -2.83 2.08
CA ALA A 42 -4.35 -3.92 3.06
C ALA A 42 -3.16 -4.88 2.92
N VAL A 43 -2.86 -5.35 1.71
CA VAL A 43 -1.73 -6.25 1.44
C VAL A 43 -0.40 -5.56 1.75
N ALA A 44 -0.26 -4.29 1.40
CA ALA A 44 0.97 -3.53 1.66
C ALA A 44 1.26 -3.38 3.16
N LEU A 45 0.23 -3.08 3.97
CA LEU A 45 0.38 -2.96 5.43
C LEU A 45 0.66 -4.31 6.10
N VAL A 46 0.00 -5.38 5.65
CA VAL A 46 0.30 -6.75 6.13
C VAL A 46 1.73 -7.14 5.78
N GLY A 47 2.18 -6.85 4.55
CA GLY A 47 3.56 -7.07 4.12
C GLY A 47 4.57 -6.31 4.98
N LEU A 48 4.28 -5.05 5.31
CA LEU A 48 5.11 -4.23 6.19
C LEU A 48 5.22 -4.82 7.61
N LEU A 49 4.11 -5.32 8.17
CA LEU A 49 4.08 -5.99 9.47
C LEU A 49 4.91 -7.28 9.46
N VAL A 50 4.83 -8.07 8.39
CA VAL A 50 5.59 -9.32 8.24
C VAL A 50 7.09 -9.05 8.11
N VAL A 51 7.50 -8.02 7.36
CA VAL A 51 8.91 -7.67 7.16
C VAL A 51 9.57 -7.12 8.43
N ASN A 52 8.78 -6.47 9.30
CA ASN A 52 9.26 -5.81 10.51
C ASN A 52 9.01 -6.62 11.81
N ARG A 53 8.54 -7.86 11.71
CA ARG A 53 8.44 -8.80 12.84
C ARG A 53 9.78 -9.45 13.14
#